data_AF-A0A9D0M696-F1
#
_entry.id   AF-A0A9D0M696-F1
#
_cell.length_a   1.000
_cell.length_b   1.000
_cell.length_c   1.000
_cell.angle_alpha   90.00
_cell.angle_beta   90.00
_cell.angle_gamma   90.00
#
_symmetry.space_group_name_H-M   'P 1'
#
loop_
_entity.id
_entity.type
_entity.pdbx_description
1 polymer ?
#
loop_
_entity_poly.entity_id
_entity_poly.type
_entity_poly.pdbx_seq_one_letter_code
_entity_poly.pdbx_strand_id
1 'polypeptide(L)' 'MSEFIEVLEVTDSSENEIVKRIPEEGSLPIKIGAQLIVRDHQRAVFFRDGKALDVFGPGRHTVTTANLP' A
#
# COMPACT_ATOMS: atom_id res chain seq x y z
N MET A 1 -12.86 12.65 -19.88
CA MET A 1 -13.16 12.03 -18.58
C MET A 1 -11.85 11.92 -17.85
N SER A 2 -11.65 12.68 -16.76
CA SER A 2 -10.43 12.61 -15.95
C SER A 2 -10.56 11.41 -15.01
N GLU A 3 -9.99 10.28 -15.39
CA GLU A 3 -9.85 9.17 -14.45
C GLU A 3 -8.87 9.58 -13.36
N PHE A 4 -9.38 9.74 -12.14
CA PHE A 4 -8.55 10.00 -10.98
C PHE A 4 -7.78 8.72 -10.65
N ILE A 5 -6.46 8.74 -10.87
CA ILE A 5 -5.58 7.67 -10.41
C ILE A 5 -5.56 7.71 -8.88
N GLU A 6 -5.89 6.59 -8.26
CA GLU A 6 -5.78 6.40 -6.83
C GLU A 6 -4.29 6.20 -6.46
N VAL A 7 -3.79 6.97 -5.50
CA VAL A 7 -2.41 6.90 -5.03
C VAL A 7 -2.41 6.44 -3.59
N LEU A 8 -1.72 5.32 -3.33
CA LEU A 8 -1.47 4.77 -2.01
C LEU A 8 -0.05 5.20 -1.58
N GLU A 9 0.04 6.13 -0.65
CA GLU A 9 1.31 6.61 -0.09
C GLU A 9 1.15 6.83 1.42
N VAL A 10 2.14 6.39 2.19
CA VAL A 10 2.26 6.70 3.62
C VAL A 10 3.45 7.63 3.79
N THR A 11 3.18 8.84 4.28
CA THR A 11 4.20 9.89 4.40
C THR A 11 4.71 10.12 5.81
N ASP A 12 3.91 9.73 6.81
CA ASP A 12 4.20 9.92 8.22
C ASP A 12 4.90 8.67 8.77
N SER A 13 6.21 8.77 8.91
CA SER A 13 7.06 7.81 9.60
C SER A 13 7.66 8.52 10.81
N SER A 14 6.91 8.57 11.91
CA SER A 14 7.46 8.99 13.20
C SER A 14 8.72 8.16 13.51
N GLU A 15 9.76 8.77 14.06
CA GLU A 15 11.05 8.10 14.32
C GLU A 15 10.92 6.85 15.22
N ASN A 16 9.81 6.75 15.96
CA ASN A 16 9.50 5.62 16.85
C ASN A 16 8.43 4.66 16.28
N GLU A 17 7.99 4.82 15.03
CA GLU A 17 6.98 3.95 14.40
C GLU A 17 7.66 2.87 13.53
N ILE A 18 7.55 1.61 13.94
CA ILE A 18 8.14 0.47 13.21
C ILE A 18 7.16 -0.11 12.19
N VAL A 19 5.86 -0.10 12.50
CA VAL A 19 4.80 -0.63 11.65
C VAL A 19 3.57 0.26 11.73
N LYS A 20 3.04 0.62 10.57
CA LYS A 20 1.77 1.34 10.43
C LYS A 20 0.79 0.50 9.63
N ARG A 21 -0.43 0.33 10.14
CA ARG A 21 -1.51 -0.36 9.42
C ARG A 21 -2.47 0.67 8.82
N ILE A 22 -2.78 0.51 7.53
CA ILE A 22 -3.76 1.35 6.83
C ILE A 22 -4.82 0.45 6.17
N PRO A 23 -6.11 0.65 6.48
CA PRO A 23 -6.63 1.50 7.55
C PRO A 23 -6.28 0.88 8.91
N GLU A 24 -6.32 1.67 9.99
CA GLU A 24 -6.00 1.16 11.35
C GLU A 24 -6.89 -0.04 11.73
N GLU A 25 -8.16 0.01 11.31
CA GLU A 25 -9.11 -1.09 11.43
C GLU A 25 -9.83 -1.35 10.10
N GLY A 26 -10.27 -2.60 9.90
CA GLY A 26 -10.99 -3.01 8.70
C GLY A 26 -10.10 -3.20 7.46
N SER A 27 -10.71 -2.95 6.29
CA SER A 27 -10.12 -3.15 4.97
C SER A 27 -10.17 -1.85 4.17
N LEU A 28 -9.06 -1.52 3.49
CA LEU A 28 -9.04 -0.44 2.51
C LEU A 28 -9.49 -1.01 1.15
N PRO A 29 -10.58 -0.51 0.54
CA PRO A 29 -10.92 -0.88 -0.82
C PRO A 29 -9.90 -0.25 -1.77
N ILE A 30 -9.00 -1.08 -2.31
CA ILE A 30 -7.95 -0.64 -3.24
C ILE A 30 -8.43 -0.83 -4.67
N LYS A 31 -8.34 0.21 -5.51
CA LYS A 31 -8.69 0.09 -6.93
C LYS A 31 -7.59 -0.60 -7.74
N ILE A 32 -8.00 -1.42 -8.70
CA ILE A 32 -7.10 -1.91 -9.76
C ILE A 32 -6.58 -0.71 -10.55
N GLY A 33 -5.27 -0.69 -10.82
CA GLY A 33 -4.59 0.42 -11.47
C GLY A 33 -4.13 1.53 -10.52
N ALA A 34 -4.40 1.42 -9.21
CA ALA A 34 -3.86 2.34 -8.22
C ALA A 34 -2.32 2.33 -8.23
N GLN A 35 -1.71 3.47 -7.91
CA GLN A 35 -0.27 3.60 -7.75
C GLN A 35 0.11 3.48 -6.28
N LEU A 36 0.94 2.50 -5.94
CA LEU A 36 1.57 2.35 -4.64
C LEU A 36 2.96 3.00 -4.67
N ILE A 37 3.19 3.99 -3.81
CA ILE A 37 4.47 4.67 -3.70
C ILE A 37 5.11 4.27 -2.37
N VAL A 38 6.25 3.59 -2.45
CA VAL A 38 7.03 3.15 -1.30
C VAL A 38 8.33 3.97 -1.25
N ARG A 39 8.58 4.64 -0.13
CA ARG A 39 9.80 5.42 0.08
C ARG A 39 11.00 4.51 0.40
N ASP A 40 12.21 5.03 0.20
CA ASP A 40 13.47 4.26 0.32
C ASP A 40 13.67 3.63 1.69
N HIS A 41 13.19 4.27 2.75
CA HIS A 41 13.31 3.80 4.13
C HIS A 41 12.17 2.89 4.59
N GLN A 42 11.24 2.51 3.71
CA GLN A 42 10.07 1.71 4.10
C GLN A 42 9.82 0.50 3.20
N ARG A 43 8.88 -0.33 3.65
CA ARG A 43 8.30 -1.47 2.94
C ARG A 43 6.80 -1.41 3.08
N ALA A 44 6.07 -1.70 2.01
CA ALA A 44 4.61 -1.84 2.06
C ALA A 44 4.25 -3.32 2.03
N VAL A 45 3.31 -3.73 2.88
CA VAL A 45 2.85 -5.13 2.97
C VAL A 45 1.35 -5.15 2.75
N PHE A 46 0.90 -5.94 1.78
CA PHE A 46 -0.52 -6.17 1.55
C PHE A 46 -0.98 -7.38 2.37
N PHE A 47 -2.10 -7.22 3.07
CA PHE A 47 -2.57 -8.20 4.03
C PHE A 47 -4.06 -8.49 3.83
N ARG A 48 -4.44 -9.77 3.80
CA ARG A 48 -5.83 -10.24 3.69
C ARG A 48 -6.01 -11.53 4.46
N ASP A 49 -7.15 -11.65 5.14
CA ASP A 49 -7.58 -12.87 5.85
C ASP A 49 -6.50 -13.50 6.74
N GLY A 50 -5.75 -12.66 7.47
CA GLY A 50 -4.69 -13.13 8.38
C GLY A 50 -3.36 -13.48 7.69
N LYS A 51 -3.21 -13.20 6.39
CA LYS A 51 -2.01 -13.53 5.61
C LYS A 51 -1.41 -12.30 4.95
N ALA A 52 -0.08 -12.17 5.06
CA ALA A 52 0.69 -11.28 4.20
C ALA A 52 0.76 -11.91 2.81
N LEU A 53 0.35 -11.16 1.79
CA LEU A 53 0.38 -11.63 0.40
C LEU A 53 1.65 -11.15 -0.28
N ASP A 54 1.81 -9.84 -0.40
CA ASP A 54 2.92 -9.22 -1.12
C ASP A 54 3.65 -8.20 -0.26
N VAL A 55 4.95 -8.11 -0.48
CA VAL A 55 5.85 -7.13 0.15
C VAL A 55 6.51 -6.31 -0.93
N PHE A 56 6.27 -5.01 -0.92
CA PHE A 56 6.81 -4.07 -1.90
C PHE A 56 8.02 -3.34 -1.31
N GLY A 57 9.12 -3.38 -2.07
CA GLY A 57 10.30 -2.55 -1.86
C GLY A 57 10.08 -1.09 -2.28
N PRO A 58 11.10 -0.23 -2.16
CA PRO A 58 11.00 1.17 -2.53
C PRO A 58 10.72 1.36 -4.01
N GLY A 59 10.08 2.47 -4.36
CA GLY A 59 9.71 2.83 -5.71
C GLY A 59 8.20 2.92 -5.94
N ARG A 60 7.84 3.03 -7.22
CA ARG A 60 6.44 3.11 -7.66
C ARG A 60 6.01 1.75 -8.19
N HIS A 61 4.88 1.27 -7.69
CA HIS A 61 4.28 0.00 -8.07
C HIS A 61 2.86 0.24 -8.56
N THR A 62 2.45 -0.50 -9.59
CA THR A 62 1.06 -0.48 -10.05
C THR A 62 0.34 -1.65 -9.42
N VAL A 63 -0.78 -1.35 -8.75
CA VAL A 63 -1.64 -2.38 -8.20
C VAL A 63 -2.40 -3.05 -9.35
N THR A 64 -2.20 -4.36 -9.50
CA THR A 64 -2.85 -5.18 -10.52
C THR A 64 -3.58 -6.34 -9.85
N THR A 65 -4.41 -7.07 -10.57
CA THR A 65 -5.12 -8.26 -10.06
C THR A 65 -4.19 -9.35 -9.56
N ALA A 66 -2.93 -9.38 -10.04
CA ALA A 66 -1.92 -10.32 -9.56
C ALA A 66 -1.38 -9.96 -8.16
N ASN A 67 -1.46 -8.68 -7.79
CA ASN A 67 -0.90 -8.10 -6.57
C ASN A 67 -1.99 -7.64 -5.59
N LEU A 68 -3.26 -7.86 -5.91
CA LEU A 68 -4.40 -7.42 -5.09
C LEU A 68 -4.91 -8.57 -4.21
N PRO A 69 -4.99 -8.39 -2.88
CA PRO A 69 -5.88 -9.19 -2.06
C PRO A 69 -7.34 -9.03 -2.51
#